data_AF-A0A2R4JJT5-F1
#
_entry.id   AF-A0A2R4JJT5-F1
#
_cell.length_a   1.000
_cell.length_b   1.000
_cell.length_c   1.000
_cell.angle_alpha   90.00
_cell.angle_beta   90.00
_cell.angle_gamma   90.00
#
_symmetry.space_group_name_H-M   'P 1'
#
loop_
_entity.id
_entity.type
_entity.pdbx_description
1 polymer ?
#
loop_
_entity_poly.entity_id
_entity_poly.type
_entity_poly.pdbx_seq_one_letter_code
_entity_poly.pdbx_strand_id
1 'polypeptide(L)'
;MHRIWHYIVLLAGLALIAVLGGAGAAIVAAAAVAVSAAAHGLSRMVLAADMRRSRSGATGSILALTVIRLLALAAGAVLLLLRSGWAPALVYVVAVLASIALKEDEFGRARREAITVRTELCALIDAGSAGRVTQDQLTTRAARLLRTDLPHHAYGIKSVSAALISSDGLSPAKHRKLLELLERHLTEAEEFRGLPSHLHQEVRAGLGRS
;
A
#
# COMPACT_ATOMS: atom_id res chain seq x y z
N MET A 1 14.95 6.44 2.04
CA MET A 1 14.98 7.78 2.67
C MET A 1 13.71 8.63 2.43
N HIS A 2 12.85 8.34 1.45
CA HIS A 2 11.61 9.13 1.20
C HIS A 2 10.55 9.10 2.32
N ARG A 3 10.59 8.12 3.25
CA ARG A 3 9.60 7.96 4.34
C ARG A 3 9.54 9.10 5.36
N ILE A 4 10.59 9.91 5.51
CA ILE A 4 10.65 10.95 6.55
C ILE A 4 10.32 12.33 5.97
N TRP A 5 10.48 12.51 4.66
CA TRP A 5 10.34 13.81 4.00
C TRP A 5 8.93 14.37 4.07
N HIS A 6 7.87 13.55 3.94
CA HIS A 6 6.51 14.06 4.06
C HIS A 6 6.19 14.55 5.49
N TYR A 7 6.78 13.92 6.52
CA TYR A 7 6.67 14.39 7.91
C TYR A 7 7.48 15.66 8.15
N ILE A 8 8.71 15.74 7.62
CA ILE A 8 9.55 16.95 7.72
C ILE A 8 8.86 18.14 7.06
N VAL A 9 8.28 17.96 5.88
CA VAL A 9 7.56 19.02 5.16
C VAL A 9 6.32 19.47 5.92
N LEU A 10 5.55 18.56 6.50
CA LEU A 10 4.41 18.91 7.37
C LEU A 10 4.85 19.69 8.62
N LEU A 11 5.91 19.23 9.30
CA LEU A 11 6.43 19.91 10.50
C LEU A 11 6.98 21.30 10.18
N ALA A 12 7.72 21.44 9.08
CA ALA A 12 8.22 22.73 8.60
C ALA A 12 7.05 23.67 8.24
N GLY A 13 6.01 23.16 7.58
CA GLY A 13 4.79 23.91 7.28
C GLY A 13 4.07 24.39 8.55
N LEU A 14 3.93 23.52 9.56
CA LEU A 14 3.32 23.88 10.85
C LEU A 14 4.14 24.92 11.61
N ALA A 15 5.47 24.81 11.59
CA ALA A 15 6.35 25.82 12.19
C ALA A 15 6.20 27.18 11.50
N LEU A 16 6.14 27.20 10.17
CA LEU A 16 5.93 28.42 9.40
C LEU A 16 4.55 29.04 9.66
N ILE A 17 3.49 28.21 9.78
CA ILE A 17 2.16 28.67 10.19
C ILE A 17 2.18 29.28 11.60
N ALA A 18 2.94 28.69 12.53
CA ALA A 18 3.08 29.23 13.89
C ALA A 18 3.75 30.61 13.89
N VAL A 19 4.74 30.83 13.03
CA VAL A 19 5.41 32.13 12.87
C VAL A 19 4.48 33.18 12.26
N LEU A 20 3.67 32.80 11.27
CA LEU A 20 2.83 33.74 10.51
C LEU A 20 1.48 34.04 11.18
N GLY A 21 0.85 33.03 11.79
CA GLY A 21 -0.51 33.10 12.35
C GLY A 21 -0.58 32.84 13.86
N GLY A 22 0.57 32.65 14.52
CA GLY A 22 0.67 32.31 15.94
C GLY A 22 0.39 30.83 16.24
N ALA A 23 0.61 30.43 17.49
CA ALA A 23 0.42 29.05 17.95
C ALA A 23 -1.01 28.53 17.71
N GLY A 24 -2.02 29.38 17.83
CA GLY A 24 -3.42 29.02 17.58
C GLY A 24 -3.65 28.55 16.14
N ALA A 25 -3.05 29.22 15.15
CA ALA A 25 -3.14 28.81 13.74
C ALA A 25 -2.46 27.45 13.53
N ALA A 26 -1.29 27.22 14.14
CA ALA A 26 -0.60 25.94 14.03
C ALA A 26 -1.39 24.79 14.67
N ILE A 27 -2.08 25.04 15.79
CA ILE A 27 -2.97 24.05 16.43
C ILE A 27 -4.14 23.69 15.51
N VAL A 28 -4.78 24.68 14.89
CA VAL A 28 -5.89 24.46 13.93
C VAL A 28 -5.41 23.62 12.73
N ALA A 29 -4.26 23.98 12.16
CA ALA A 29 -3.63 23.23 11.06
C ALA A 29 -3.32 21.78 11.47
N ALA A 30 -2.72 21.59 12.64
CA ALA A 30 -2.38 20.27 13.15
C ALA A 30 -3.64 19.42 13.41
N ALA A 31 -4.69 20.01 13.98
CA ALA A 31 -5.96 19.32 14.23
C ALA A 31 -6.62 18.86 12.91
N ALA A 32 -6.66 19.72 11.89
CA ALA A 32 -7.20 19.37 10.58
C ALA A 32 -6.43 18.20 9.92
N VAL A 33 -5.09 18.23 9.99
CA VAL A 33 -4.25 17.14 9.49
C VAL A 33 -4.45 15.86 10.31
N ALA A 34 -4.58 15.95 11.63
CA ALA A 34 -4.81 14.80 12.51
C ALA A 34 -6.15 14.13 12.22
N VAL A 35 -7.23 14.89 12.07
CA VAL A 35 -8.56 14.36 11.70
C VAL A 35 -8.52 13.69 10.33
N SER A 36 -7.87 14.32 9.34
CA SER A 36 -7.67 13.73 8.02
C SER A 36 -6.87 12.42 8.08
N ALA A 37 -5.81 12.37 8.89
CA ALA A 37 -5.01 11.17 9.10
C ALA A 37 -5.79 10.05 9.80
N ALA A 38 -6.61 10.40 10.80
CA ALA A 38 -7.49 9.46 11.50
C ALA A 38 -8.55 8.88 10.56
N ALA A 39 -9.21 9.71 9.75
CA ALA A 39 -10.17 9.26 8.74
C ALA A 39 -9.52 8.32 7.70
N HIS A 40 -8.27 8.63 7.30
CA HIS A 40 -7.48 7.77 6.41
C HIS A 40 -7.05 6.45 7.06
N GLY A 41 -6.77 6.45 8.37
CA GLY A 41 -6.51 5.23 9.13
C GLY A 41 -7.76 4.36 9.24
N LEU A 42 -8.91 4.98 9.52
CA LEU A 42 -10.18 4.29 9.65
C LEU A 42 -10.65 3.70 8.31
N SER A 43 -10.46 4.42 7.19
CA SER A 43 -10.82 3.90 5.86
C SER A 43 -10.03 2.63 5.51
N ARG A 44 -8.76 2.54 5.94
CA ARG A 44 -7.95 1.32 5.80
C ARG A 44 -8.47 0.19 6.65
N MET A 45 -8.84 0.45 7.90
CA MET A 45 -9.40 -0.58 8.78
C MET A 45 -10.72 -1.13 8.22
N VAL A 46 -11.58 -0.24 7.69
CA VAL A 46 -12.83 -0.63 7.02
C VAL A 46 -12.54 -1.45 5.76
N LEU A 47 -11.62 -1.01 4.90
CA LEU A 47 -11.23 -1.77 3.70
C LEU A 47 -10.67 -3.15 4.07
N ALA A 48 -9.81 -3.23 5.09
CA ALA A 48 -9.25 -4.49 5.58
C ALA A 48 -10.32 -5.41 6.19
N ALA A 49 -11.32 -4.86 6.88
CA ALA A 49 -12.42 -5.62 7.45
C ALA A 49 -13.41 -6.10 6.37
N ASP A 50 -13.65 -5.31 5.33
CA ASP A 50 -14.56 -5.67 4.24
C ASP A 50 -13.94 -6.73 3.33
N MET A 51 -12.64 -6.63 3.04
CA MET A 51 -11.88 -7.69 2.36
C MET A 51 -11.92 -9.02 3.12
N ARG A 52 -12.13 -9.03 4.44
CA ARG A 52 -12.33 -10.27 5.23
C ARG A 52 -13.74 -10.85 5.12
N ARG A 53 -14.76 -10.06 4.75
CA ARG A 53 -16.17 -10.48 4.76
C ARG A 53 -16.78 -10.66 3.36
N SER A 54 -16.03 -10.36 2.28
CA SER A 54 -16.49 -10.49 0.89
C SER A 54 -17.85 -9.83 0.62
N ARG A 55 -18.19 -8.76 1.35
CA ARG A 55 -19.44 -8.01 1.17
C ARG A 55 -19.13 -6.79 0.31
N SER A 56 -19.95 -6.53 -0.70
CA SER A 56 -19.85 -5.36 -1.58
C SER A 56 -20.27 -4.03 -0.92
N GLY A 57 -20.24 -3.94 0.41
CA GLY A 57 -20.85 -2.86 1.19
C GLY A 57 -19.92 -1.72 1.61
N ALA A 58 -18.59 -1.90 1.59
CA ALA A 58 -17.69 -0.85 2.12
C ALA A 58 -17.45 0.33 1.19
N THR A 59 -17.87 0.28 -0.07
CA THR A 59 -17.70 1.40 -1.02
C THR A 59 -18.34 2.69 -0.48
N GLY A 60 -19.51 2.59 0.15
CA GLY A 60 -20.19 3.74 0.77
C GLY A 60 -19.43 4.30 1.98
N SER A 61 -18.92 3.44 2.86
CA SER A 61 -18.14 3.87 4.03
C SER A 61 -16.79 4.46 3.64
N ILE A 62 -16.11 3.91 2.63
CA ILE A 62 -14.84 4.45 2.13
C ILE A 62 -15.06 5.82 1.47
N LEU A 63 -16.13 5.97 0.69
CA LEU A 63 -16.50 7.25 0.10
C LEU A 63 -16.78 8.29 1.19
N ALA A 64 -17.60 7.94 2.18
CA ALA A 64 -17.91 8.82 3.30
C ALA A 64 -16.65 9.26 4.07
N LEU A 65 -15.73 8.34 4.35
CA LEU A 65 -14.46 8.66 5.03
C LEU A 65 -13.52 9.51 4.16
N THR A 66 -13.55 9.32 2.84
CA THR A 66 -12.81 10.17 1.89
C THR A 66 -13.37 11.58 1.87
N VAL A 67 -14.70 11.73 1.87
CA VAL A 67 -15.37 13.02 1.97
C VAL A 67 -15.02 13.71 3.30
N ILE A 68 -15.11 13.00 4.43
CA ILE A 68 -14.73 13.54 5.75
C ILE A 68 -13.27 14.02 5.75
N ARG A 69 -12.36 13.26 5.15
CA ARG A 69 -10.95 13.64 5.01
C ARG A 69 -10.78 14.94 4.23
N LEU A 70 -11.45 15.06 3.08
CA LEU A 70 -11.39 16.27 2.24
C LEU A 70 -11.99 17.48 2.95
N LEU A 71 -13.14 17.29 3.61
CA LEU A 71 -13.80 18.33 4.40
C LEU A 71 -12.94 18.79 5.56
N ALA A 72 -12.27 17.89 6.28
CA ALA A 72 -11.36 18.25 7.37
C ALA A 72 -10.19 19.12 6.87
N LEU A 73 -9.58 18.75 5.74
CA LEU A 73 -8.50 19.52 5.15
C LEU A 73 -8.97 20.91 4.67
N ALA A 74 -10.11 20.96 3.98
CA ALA A 74 -10.70 22.19 3.48
C ALA A 74 -11.12 23.13 4.63
N ALA A 75 -11.77 22.59 5.66
CA ALA A 75 -12.15 23.33 6.86
C ALA A 75 -10.92 23.93 7.56
N GLY A 76 -9.81 23.18 7.65
CA GLY A 76 -8.54 23.70 8.16
C GLY A 76 -8.06 24.93 7.39
N ALA A 77 -8.06 24.89 6.05
CA ALA A 77 -7.67 26.02 5.22
C ALA A 77 -8.61 27.23 5.38
N VAL A 78 -9.92 27.00 5.42
CA VAL A 78 -10.94 28.05 5.59
C VAL A 78 -10.81 28.71 6.97
N LEU A 79 -10.66 27.92 8.04
CA LEU A 79 -10.50 28.45 9.39
C LEU A 79 -9.22 29.26 9.54
N LEU A 80 -8.11 28.83 8.91
CA LEU A 80 -6.87 29.60 8.87
C LEU A 80 -7.06 30.92 8.12
N LEU A 81 -7.75 30.90 6.97
CA LEU A 81 -8.03 32.10 6.17
C LEU A 81 -8.85 33.11 6.96
N LEU A 82 -9.92 32.65 7.62
CA LEU A 82 -10.83 33.50 8.40
C LEU A 82 -10.19 34.07 9.67
N ARG A 83 -9.35 33.29 10.35
CA ARG A 83 -8.81 33.67 11.67
C ARG A 83 -7.44 34.33 11.62
N SER A 84 -6.60 33.94 10.66
CA SER A 84 -5.18 34.27 10.62
C SER A 84 -4.74 34.90 9.29
N GLY A 85 -5.66 35.06 8.34
CA GLY A 85 -5.41 35.64 7.03
C GLY A 85 -4.91 34.65 5.99
N TRP A 86 -4.64 35.17 4.79
CA TRP A 86 -4.36 34.35 3.60
C TRP A 86 -2.98 33.67 3.64
N ALA A 87 -1.97 34.28 4.25
CA ALA A 87 -0.61 33.74 4.24
C ALA A 87 -0.48 32.40 5.01
N PRO A 88 -0.96 32.26 6.27
CA PRO A 88 -0.99 30.96 6.95
C PRO A 88 -1.83 29.90 6.22
N ALA A 89 -2.96 30.30 5.63
CA ALA A 89 -3.82 29.40 4.87
C ALA A 89 -3.11 28.86 3.61
N LEU A 90 -2.40 29.71 2.89
CA LEU A 90 -1.62 29.32 1.71
C LEU A 90 -0.50 28.34 2.08
N VAL A 91 0.26 28.63 3.14
CA VAL A 91 1.31 27.73 3.65
C VAL A 91 0.75 26.37 4.02
N TYR A 92 -0.41 26.34 4.69
CA TYR A 92 -1.09 25.09 5.01
C TYR A 92 -1.45 24.27 3.76
N VAL A 93 -2.08 24.91 2.77
CA VAL A 93 -2.46 24.23 1.51
C VAL A 93 -1.21 23.67 0.81
N VAL A 94 -0.16 24.46 0.69
CA VAL A 94 1.10 24.03 0.05
C VAL A 94 1.75 22.89 0.82
N ALA A 95 1.82 22.97 2.16
CA ALA A 95 2.41 21.92 2.98
C ALA A 95 1.63 20.59 2.89
N VAL A 96 0.28 20.67 2.87
CA VAL A 96 -0.58 19.49 2.69
C VAL A 96 -0.39 18.88 1.31
N LEU A 97 -0.40 19.69 0.24
CA LEU A 97 -0.19 19.19 -1.13
C LEU A 97 1.20 18.59 -1.31
N ALA A 98 2.24 19.27 -0.83
CA ALA A 98 3.61 18.75 -0.87
C ALA A 98 3.74 17.46 -0.07
N SER A 99 3.11 17.37 1.11
CA SER A 99 3.07 16.14 1.89
C SER A 99 2.37 15.00 1.17
N ILE A 100 1.29 15.27 0.44
CA ILE A 100 0.57 14.25 -0.35
C ILE A 100 1.44 13.81 -1.53
N ALA A 101 2.07 14.76 -2.24
CA ALA A 101 2.94 14.47 -3.38
C ALA A 101 4.19 13.67 -2.98
N LEU A 102 4.75 13.94 -1.80
CA LEU A 102 5.89 13.22 -1.25
C LEU A 102 5.51 11.90 -0.56
N LYS A 103 4.22 11.69 -0.29
CA LYS A 103 3.75 10.43 0.28
C LYS A 103 3.83 9.36 -0.80
N GLU A 104 4.83 8.50 -0.65
CA GLU A 104 5.01 7.34 -1.51
C GLU A 104 3.71 6.52 -1.55
N ASP A 105 3.18 6.32 -2.76
CA ASP A 105 1.95 5.57 -2.95
C ASP A 105 2.14 4.13 -2.45
N GLU A 106 1.25 3.69 -1.55
CA GLU A 106 1.36 2.37 -0.93
C GLU A 106 1.22 1.25 -1.96
N PHE A 107 0.46 1.50 -3.02
CA PHE A 107 0.39 0.61 -4.19
C PHE A 107 1.74 0.52 -4.91
N GLY A 108 2.45 1.64 -5.05
CA GLY A 108 3.80 1.67 -5.61
C GLY A 108 4.82 0.93 -4.75
N ARG A 109 4.68 1.00 -3.42
CA ARG A 109 5.51 0.21 -2.48
C ARG A 109 5.20 -1.28 -2.59
N ALA A 110 3.95 -1.68 -2.43
CA ALA A 110 3.54 -3.08 -2.51
C ALA A 110 3.93 -3.69 -3.87
N ARG A 111 3.85 -2.93 -4.97
CA ARG A 111 4.33 -3.37 -6.29
C ARG A 111 5.84 -3.60 -6.32
N ARG A 112 6.65 -2.76 -5.69
CA ARG A 112 8.12 -2.98 -5.63
C ARG A 112 8.49 -4.16 -4.74
N GLU A 113 7.80 -4.33 -3.62
CA GLU A 113 7.94 -5.51 -2.76
C GLU A 113 7.59 -6.77 -3.56
N ALA A 114 6.49 -6.75 -4.32
CA ALA A 114 6.10 -7.83 -5.23
C ALA A 114 7.16 -8.15 -6.30
N ILE A 115 7.78 -7.13 -6.90
CA ILE A 115 8.89 -7.32 -7.84
C ILE A 115 10.08 -7.97 -7.14
N THR A 116 10.42 -7.51 -5.93
CA THR A 116 11.54 -8.05 -5.15
C THR A 116 11.30 -9.52 -4.80
N VAL A 117 10.12 -9.85 -4.28
CA VAL A 117 9.69 -11.22 -3.98
C VAL A 117 9.76 -12.09 -5.24
N ARG A 118 9.26 -11.61 -6.38
CA ARG A 118 9.36 -12.35 -7.65
C ARG A 118 10.81 -12.61 -8.05
N THR A 119 11.68 -11.60 -7.96
CA THR A 119 13.11 -11.74 -8.28
C THR A 119 13.78 -12.78 -7.38
N GLU A 120 13.49 -12.76 -6.08
CA GLU A 120 14.04 -13.74 -5.13
C GLU A 120 13.50 -15.15 -5.35
N LEU A 121 12.21 -15.30 -5.66
CA LEU A 121 11.62 -16.59 -6.05
C LEU A 121 12.29 -17.13 -7.32
N CYS A 122 12.54 -16.28 -8.31
CA CYS A 122 13.25 -16.66 -9.52
C CYS A 122 14.69 -17.11 -9.23
N ALA A 123 15.39 -16.41 -8.34
CA ALA A 123 16.73 -16.80 -7.90
C ALA A 123 16.73 -18.14 -7.15
N LEU A 124 15.71 -18.43 -6.34
CA LEU A 124 15.52 -19.72 -5.68
C LEU A 124 15.29 -20.85 -6.69
N ILE A 125 14.50 -20.60 -7.74
CA ILE A 125 14.29 -21.57 -8.83
C ILE A 125 15.60 -21.86 -9.56
N ASP A 126 16.42 -20.85 -9.84
CA ASP A 126 17.75 -21.02 -10.47
C ASP A 126 18.74 -21.74 -9.55
N ALA A 127 18.68 -21.48 -8.25
CA ALA A 127 19.52 -22.17 -7.28
C ALA A 127 19.12 -23.65 -7.12
N GLY A 128 17.82 -23.94 -7.16
CA GLY A 128 17.29 -25.31 -7.16
C GLY A 128 17.64 -26.07 -8.44
N SER A 129 17.53 -25.43 -9.62
CA SER A 129 17.91 -26.06 -10.90
C SER A 129 19.40 -26.34 -11.00
N ALA A 130 20.23 -25.51 -10.35
CA ALA A 130 21.67 -25.72 -10.23
C ALA A 130 22.07 -26.72 -9.12
N GLY A 131 21.11 -27.33 -8.41
CA GLY A 131 21.37 -28.27 -7.31
C GLY A 131 21.97 -27.65 -6.04
N ARG A 132 21.97 -26.30 -5.94
CA ARG A 132 22.52 -25.57 -4.78
C ARG A 132 21.55 -25.49 -3.61
N VAL A 133 20.27 -25.80 -3.85
CA VAL A 133 19.18 -25.73 -2.87
C VAL A 133 18.34 -26.99 -3.02
N THR A 134 18.04 -27.65 -1.90
CA THR A 134 17.18 -28.83 -1.90
C THR A 134 15.72 -28.43 -2.12
N GLN A 135 14.88 -29.37 -2.54
CA GLN A 135 13.46 -29.12 -2.72
C GLN A 135 12.78 -28.59 -1.45
N ASP A 136 13.18 -29.11 -0.28
CA ASP A 136 12.66 -28.71 1.03
C ASP A 136 13.10 -27.30 1.44
N GLN A 137 14.33 -26.90 1.08
CA GLN A 137 14.79 -25.54 1.29
C GLN A 137 14.10 -24.55 0.34
N LEU A 138 13.80 -24.98 -0.90
CA LEU A 138 13.09 -24.17 -1.88
C LEU A 138 11.67 -23.89 -1.41
N THR A 139 10.93 -24.90 -0.97
CA THR A 139 9.55 -24.74 -0.45
C THR A 139 9.53 -23.87 0.81
N THR A 140 10.40 -24.15 1.78
CA THR A 140 10.47 -23.38 3.03
C THR A 140 10.78 -21.90 2.79
N ARG A 141 11.75 -21.61 1.91
CA ARG A 141 12.12 -20.22 1.60
C ARG A 141 11.04 -19.52 0.79
N ALA A 142 10.43 -20.19 -0.18
CA ALA A 142 9.31 -19.66 -0.94
C ALA A 142 8.13 -19.26 -0.05
N ALA A 143 7.71 -20.16 0.85
CA ALA A 143 6.63 -19.89 1.79
C ALA A 143 6.96 -18.70 2.70
N ARG A 144 8.20 -18.59 3.17
CA ARG A 144 8.66 -17.45 3.99
C ARG A 144 8.59 -16.13 3.23
N LEU A 145 9.08 -16.07 2.00
CA LEU A 145 9.07 -14.85 1.17
C LEU A 145 7.65 -14.36 0.93
N LEU A 146 6.73 -15.28 0.59
CA LEU A 146 5.33 -14.92 0.40
C LEU A 146 4.69 -14.44 1.70
N ARG A 147 4.85 -15.15 2.82
CA ARG A 147 4.21 -14.78 4.09
C ARG A 147 4.78 -13.53 4.76
N THR A 148 6.08 -13.29 4.64
CA THR A 148 6.79 -12.28 5.44
C THR A 148 7.00 -10.99 4.67
N ASP A 149 7.37 -11.08 3.40
CA ASP A 149 7.85 -9.93 2.64
C ASP A 149 6.78 -9.32 1.74
N LEU A 150 5.64 -10.02 1.55
CA LEU A 150 4.46 -9.48 0.90
C LEU A 150 3.35 -9.23 1.93
N PRO A 151 2.90 -7.97 2.14
CA PRO A 151 1.86 -7.72 3.13
C PRO A 151 0.51 -8.28 2.67
N HIS A 152 -0.28 -8.88 3.57
CA HIS A 152 -1.51 -9.62 3.22
C HIS A 152 -2.57 -8.86 2.39
N HIS A 153 -2.59 -7.52 2.48
CA HIS A 153 -3.50 -6.71 1.67
C HIS A 153 -3.05 -6.62 0.19
N ALA A 154 -1.77 -6.83 -0.10
CA ALA A 154 -1.18 -6.75 -1.43
C ALA A 154 -1.69 -7.83 -2.39
N TYR A 155 -2.06 -9.01 -1.87
CA TYR A 155 -2.66 -10.09 -2.67
C TYR A 155 -4.00 -9.72 -3.35
N GLY A 156 -4.67 -8.66 -2.88
CA GLY A 156 -5.89 -8.15 -3.51
C GLY A 156 -5.66 -7.06 -4.56
N ILE A 157 -4.41 -6.64 -4.78
CA ILE A 157 -4.09 -5.47 -5.60
C ILE A 157 -3.65 -5.95 -6.98
N LYS A 158 -4.41 -5.60 -8.03
CA LYS A 158 -4.15 -6.02 -9.41
C LYS A 158 -2.73 -5.72 -9.90
N SER A 159 -2.18 -4.55 -9.55
CA SER A 159 -0.81 -4.16 -9.96
C SER A 159 0.28 -4.96 -9.25
N VAL A 160 -0.01 -5.51 -8.06
CA VAL A 160 0.87 -6.43 -7.34
C VAL A 160 0.79 -7.81 -7.96
N SER A 161 -0.42 -8.30 -8.25
CA SER A 161 -0.60 -9.60 -8.90
C SER A 161 0.11 -9.65 -10.24
N ALA A 162 -0.10 -8.64 -11.09
CA ALA A 162 0.56 -8.50 -12.39
C ALA A 162 2.09 -8.46 -12.26
N ALA A 163 2.63 -7.85 -11.20
CA ALA A 163 4.07 -7.81 -10.97
C ALA A 163 4.64 -9.17 -10.55
N LEU A 164 3.92 -9.94 -9.75
CA LEU A 164 4.32 -11.28 -9.26
C LEU A 164 4.27 -12.34 -10.36
N ILE A 165 3.26 -12.31 -11.23
CA ILE A 165 3.05 -13.32 -12.29
C ILE A 165 3.65 -12.94 -13.64
N SER A 166 4.27 -11.77 -13.75
CA SER A 166 4.84 -11.28 -15.02
C SER A 166 5.88 -12.27 -15.59
N SER A 167 5.76 -12.53 -16.89
CA SER A 167 6.71 -13.32 -17.68
C SER A 167 7.91 -12.51 -18.16
N ASP A 168 7.96 -11.20 -17.89
CA ASP A 168 9.00 -10.30 -18.42
C ASP A 168 10.40 -10.77 -18.02
N GLY A 169 11.27 -11.01 -19.00
CA GLY A 169 12.65 -11.44 -18.74
C GLY A 169 12.78 -12.89 -18.23
N LEU A 170 11.73 -13.71 -18.29
CA LEU A 170 11.77 -15.13 -17.94
C LEU A 170 11.59 -16.02 -19.17
N SER A 171 12.29 -17.16 -19.20
CA SER A 171 12.00 -18.19 -20.19
C SER A 171 10.65 -18.86 -19.89
N PRO A 172 9.95 -19.43 -20.90
CA PRO A 172 8.65 -20.08 -20.68
C PRO A 172 8.69 -21.18 -19.62
N ALA A 173 9.78 -21.97 -19.60
CA ALA A 173 9.97 -23.03 -18.60
C ALA A 173 10.15 -22.47 -17.18
N LYS A 174 10.88 -21.35 -17.03
CA LYS A 174 11.09 -20.70 -15.74
C LYS A 174 9.82 -20.01 -15.25
N HIS A 175 9.08 -19.37 -16.15
CA HIS A 175 7.79 -18.76 -15.84
C HIS A 175 6.77 -19.81 -15.37
N ARG A 176 6.69 -20.96 -16.04
CA ARG A 176 5.84 -22.08 -15.59
C ARG A 176 6.24 -22.57 -14.19
N LYS A 177 7.53 -22.77 -13.91
CA LYS A 177 8.02 -23.15 -12.57
C LYS A 177 7.67 -22.13 -11.50
N LEU A 178 7.73 -20.83 -11.83
CA LEU A 178 7.31 -19.76 -10.93
C LEU A 178 5.83 -19.87 -10.60
N LEU A 179 4.97 -20.05 -11.62
CA LEU A 179 3.53 -20.20 -11.41
C LEU A 179 3.19 -21.45 -10.59
N GLU A 180 3.84 -22.59 -10.84
CA GLU A 180 3.64 -23.82 -10.05
C GLU A 180 4.03 -23.65 -8.57
N LEU A 181 5.13 -22.92 -8.32
CA LEU A 181 5.60 -22.61 -6.98
C LEU A 181 4.65 -21.64 -6.27
N LEU A 182 4.14 -20.64 -6.98
CA LEU A 182 3.10 -19.74 -6.48
C LEU A 182 1.81 -20.49 -6.17
N GLU A 183 1.30 -21.33 -7.08
CA GLU A 183 0.08 -22.12 -6.86
C GLU A 183 0.18 -22.97 -5.59
N ARG A 184 1.34 -23.58 -5.36
CA ARG A 184 1.58 -24.43 -4.18
C ARG A 184 1.55 -23.66 -2.86
N HIS A 185 2.12 -22.46 -2.81
CA HIS A 185 2.33 -21.72 -1.57
C HIS A 185 1.38 -20.54 -1.36
N LEU A 186 0.64 -20.11 -2.39
CA LEU A 186 -0.34 -19.02 -2.26
C LEU A 186 -1.48 -19.39 -1.31
N THR A 187 -1.94 -20.64 -1.30
CA THR A 187 -3.00 -21.09 -0.38
C THR A 187 -2.59 -20.90 1.09
N GLU A 188 -1.34 -21.21 1.42
CA GLU A 188 -0.77 -21.03 2.77
C GLU A 188 -0.45 -19.57 3.11
N ALA A 189 -0.12 -18.76 2.09
CA ALA A 189 0.13 -17.34 2.27
C ALA A 189 -1.17 -16.50 2.37
N GLU A 190 -2.26 -16.99 1.78
CA GLU A 190 -3.58 -16.37 1.74
C GLU A 190 -4.53 -16.88 2.83
N GLU A 191 -4.04 -17.69 3.78
CA GLU A 191 -4.77 -18.45 4.82
C GLU A 191 -5.93 -17.72 5.53
N PHE A 192 -5.93 -16.38 5.52
CA PHE A 192 -6.98 -15.54 6.07
C PHE A 192 -8.20 -15.29 5.17
N ARG A 193 -8.23 -15.74 3.90
CA ARG A 193 -9.28 -15.32 2.94
C ARG A 193 -10.38 -16.35 2.65
N GLY A 194 -10.20 -17.64 2.97
CA GLY A 194 -11.23 -18.68 2.76
C GLY A 194 -11.71 -18.90 1.31
N LEU A 195 -11.28 -18.03 0.37
CA LEU A 195 -11.61 -17.99 -1.05
C LEU A 195 -10.33 -17.67 -1.82
N PRO A 196 -10.10 -18.31 -3.00
CA PRO A 196 -8.91 -18.06 -3.80
C PRO A 196 -8.87 -16.60 -4.26
N SER A 197 -7.76 -15.91 -4.00
CA SER A 197 -7.60 -14.52 -4.42
C SER A 197 -7.60 -14.36 -5.95
N HIS A 198 -7.71 -13.12 -6.44
CA HIS A 198 -7.53 -12.81 -7.86
C HIS A 198 -6.15 -13.29 -8.38
N LEU A 199 -5.10 -13.17 -7.56
CA LEU A 199 -3.77 -13.69 -7.89
C LEU A 199 -3.80 -15.22 -8.04
N HIS A 200 -4.48 -15.91 -7.12
CA HIS A 200 -4.62 -17.36 -7.18
C HIS A 200 -5.36 -17.80 -8.47
N GLN A 201 -6.42 -17.09 -8.87
CA GLN A 201 -7.13 -17.34 -10.12
C GLN A 201 -6.26 -17.07 -11.35
N GLU A 202 -5.51 -15.97 -11.37
CA GLU A 202 -4.58 -15.63 -12.47
C GLU A 202 -3.45 -16.65 -12.60
N VAL A 203 -2.92 -17.16 -11.48
CA VAL A 203 -1.89 -18.22 -11.49
C VAL A 203 -2.46 -19.52 -12.08
N ARG A 204 -3.65 -19.95 -11.66
CA ARG A 204 -4.29 -21.17 -12.19
C ARG A 204 -4.63 -21.01 -13.68
N ALA A 205 -5.15 -19.87 -14.09
CA ALA A 205 -5.40 -19.54 -15.49
C ALA A 205 -4.09 -19.57 -16.32
N GLY A 206 -3.00 -19.01 -15.79
CA GLY A 206 -1.68 -19.04 -16.42
C GLY A 206 -1.08 -20.46 -16.54
N LEU A 207 -1.50 -21.38 -15.67
CA LEU A 207 -1.15 -22.81 -15.74
C LEU A 207 -2.12 -23.64 -16.60
N GLY A 208 -3.19 -23.05 -17.12
CA GLY A 208 -4.23 -23.75 -17.87
C GLY A 208 -5.11 -24.66 -16.99
N ARG A 209 -5.22 -24.36 -15.70
CA ARG A 209 -6.03 -25.10 -14.72
C ARG A 209 -7.28 -24.26 -14.39
N SER A 210 -8.46 -24.78 -14.71
CA SER A 210 -9.77 -24.20 -14.34
C SER A 210 -10.31 -24.85 -13.07
#